data_AF-U6M7E9-F1
#
_entry.id   AF-U6M7E9-F1
#
_cell.length_a   1.000
_cell.length_b   1.000
_cell.length_c   1.000
_cell.angle_alpha   90.00
_cell.angle_beta   90.00
_cell.angle_gamma   90.00
#
_symmetry.space_group_name_H-M   'P 1'
#
loop_
_entity.id
_entity.type
_entity.pdbx_description
1 polymer ?
#
loop_
_entity_poly.entity_id
_entity_poly.type
_entity_poly.pdbx_seq_one_letter_code
_entity_poly.pdbx_strand_id
1 'polypeptide(L)'
;MFFFLLVPLLYPLLRVYSALELSDIFWRLSILSIPLSRAAAAAAAAAAAGVHPTAAAATLAAAAAAAEVPAAAAAPGPERILAFKEELLLQLKRRHQSLQRQLGLQQQQKQHQQQQQPQEQQHQQHMPQPQQLLLVYRVLYGAAKLKMKFSEAPEIFSLVVEKACELLELSESPEGLGFRVLTPSQIVRIVWACAALQTPEATVFFKARERILGCIDSLAYEEIEVLLQVYEAVGMEDNQLTATLQQELQRIAPLARGTKISAPRRRNFKRKEKRVSMTDPIPSYSLAA
;
A
#
# COMPACT_ATOMS: atom_id res chain seq x y z
N MET A 1 2.98 13.91 -15.87
CA MET A 1 4.31 13.35 -16.18
C MET A 1 4.53 11.92 -15.65
N PHE A 2 4.15 11.59 -14.40
CA PHE A 2 4.24 10.23 -13.84
C PHE A 2 3.54 9.13 -14.66
N PHE A 3 2.42 9.44 -15.31
CA PHE A 3 1.62 8.46 -16.06
C PHE A 3 2.37 7.90 -17.29
N PHE A 4 3.17 8.71 -17.99
CA PHE A 4 3.84 8.32 -19.24
C PHE A 4 5.02 7.35 -19.05
N LEU A 5 5.65 7.33 -17.88
CA LEU A 5 6.73 6.39 -17.55
C LEU A 5 6.20 5.08 -16.96
N LEU A 6 4.96 5.09 -16.46
CA LEU A 6 4.24 3.88 -16.09
C LEU A 6 3.69 3.15 -17.32
N VAL A 7 3.42 3.85 -18.43
CA VAL A 7 2.81 3.25 -19.62
C VAL A 7 3.55 2.03 -20.16
N PRO A 8 4.89 1.96 -20.25
CA PRO A 8 5.58 0.77 -20.74
C PRO A 8 5.50 -0.43 -19.79
N LEU A 9 5.61 -0.17 -18.47
CA LEU A 9 5.53 -1.19 -17.41
C LEU A 9 4.10 -1.67 -17.16
N LEU A 10 3.14 -0.75 -17.28
CA LEU A 10 1.71 -1.04 -17.27
C LEU A 10 1.21 -1.52 -18.63
N TYR A 11 1.98 -1.45 -19.71
CA TYR A 11 1.50 -1.85 -21.04
C TYR A 11 0.97 -3.29 -21.07
N PRO A 12 1.69 -4.28 -20.49
CA PRO A 12 1.13 -5.62 -20.34
C PRO A 12 -0.09 -5.66 -19.40
N LEU A 13 -0.09 -4.88 -18.31
CA LEU A 13 -1.24 -4.77 -17.39
C LEU A 13 -2.47 -4.14 -18.05
N LEU A 14 -2.30 -3.14 -18.91
CA LEU A 14 -3.36 -2.46 -19.67
C LEU A 14 -3.97 -3.36 -20.74
N ARG A 15 -3.27 -4.43 -21.12
CA ARG A 15 -3.75 -5.44 -22.06
C ARG A 15 -4.67 -6.45 -21.39
N VAL A 16 -4.46 -6.70 -20.10
CA VAL A 16 -5.23 -7.68 -19.31
C VAL A 16 -6.33 -7.00 -18.49
N TYR A 17 -6.02 -5.84 -17.92
CA TYR A 17 -6.90 -5.07 -17.04
C TYR A 17 -7.38 -3.80 -17.72
N SER A 18 -8.67 -3.53 -17.59
CA SER A 18 -9.25 -2.29 -18.08
C SER A 18 -8.66 -1.08 -17.35
N ALA A 19 -8.62 0.07 -18.02
CA ALA A 19 -8.18 1.33 -17.39
C ALA A 19 -8.97 1.67 -16.11
N LEU A 20 -10.21 1.17 -15.99
CA LEU A 20 -11.05 1.26 -14.79
C LEU A 20 -10.51 0.41 -13.64
N GLU A 21 -10.16 -0.85 -13.89
CA GLU A 21 -9.56 -1.74 -12.87
C GLU A 21 -8.21 -1.22 -12.41
N LEU A 22 -7.36 -0.75 -13.33
CA LEU A 22 -6.08 -0.15 -12.95
C LEU A 22 -6.27 1.14 -12.13
N SER A 23 -7.29 1.93 -12.45
CA SER A 23 -7.62 3.13 -11.67
C SER A 23 -8.20 2.79 -10.28
N ASP A 24 -9.02 1.74 -10.17
CA ASP A 24 -9.56 1.26 -8.89
C ASP A 24 -8.46 0.63 -8.03
N ILE A 25 -7.56 -0.15 -8.64
CA ILE A 25 -6.34 -0.65 -8.00
C ILE A 25 -5.53 0.56 -7.50
N PHE A 26 -5.15 1.51 -8.35
CA PHE A 26 -4.38 2.69 -7.92
C PHE A 26 -5.07 3.52 -6.83
N TRP A 27 -6.39 3.65 -6.90
CA TRP A 27 -7.20 4.36 -5.91
C TRP A 27 -7.25 3.62 -4.58
N ARG A 28 -7.50 2.31 -4.61
CA ARG A 28 -7.41 1.43 -3.44
C ARG A 28 -6.01 1.44 -2.85
N LEU A 29 -4.95 1.40 -3.65
CA LEU A 29 -3.57 1.50 -3.19
C LEU A 29 -3.26 2.83 -2.52
N SER A 30 -3.82 3.92 -3.04
CA SER A 30 -3.70 5.24 -2.42
C SER A 30 -4.43 5.30 -1.08
N ILE A 31 -5.61 4.70 -0.97
CA ILE A 31 -6.42 4.66 0.26
C ILE A 31 -5.86 3.69 1.29
N LEU A 32 -5.24 2.60 0.84
CA LEU A 32 -4.74 1.52 1.68
C LEU A 32 -3.38 1.80 2.32
N SER A 33 -2.89 3.04 2.29
CA SER A 33 -1.74 3.51 3.11
C SER A 33 -2.07 3.59 4.62
N ILE A 34 -2.95 2.71 5.09
CA ILE A 34 -3.42 2.54 6.48
C ILE A 34 -2.41 1.65 7.23
N PRO A 35 -2.12 1.91 8.52
CA PRO A 35 -1.05 1.27 9.30
C PRO A 35 -1.04 -0.27 9.26
N LEU A 36 0.18 -0.81 9.18
CA LEU A 36 0.54 -2.23 9.00
C LEU A 36 -0.08 -3.17 10.03
N SER A 37 -0.27 -2.69 11.26
CA SER A 37 -0.76 -3.47 12.40
C SER A 37 -2.13 -4.10 12.17
N ARG A 38 -2.95 -3.53 11.27
CA ARG A 38 -4.27 -4.08 10.95
C ARG A 38 -4.24 -5.14 9.83
N ALA A 39 -3.20 -5.14 9.00
CA ALA A 39 -3.04 -6.12 7.91
C ALA A 39 -2.47 -7.45 8.42
N ALA A 40 -1.50 -7.41 9.34
CA ALA A 40 -0.93 -8.61 9.96
C ALA A 40 -1.98 -9.45 10.72
N ALA A 41 -2.84 -8.79 11.50
CA ALA A 41 -3.93 -9.48 12.22
C ALA A 41 -4.95 -10.16 11.28
N ALA A 42 -5.21 -9.59 10.11
CA ALA A 42 -6.14 -10.17 9.13
C ALA A 42 -5.54 -11.36 8.37
N ALA A 43 -4.22 -11.35 8.12
CA ALA A 43 -3.50 -12.47 7.52
C ALA A 43 -3.39 -13.66 8.50
N ALA A 44 -3.06 -13.39 9.77
CA ALA A 44 -3.03 -14.41 10.82
C ALA A 44 -4.41 -15.06 11.05
N ALA A 45 -5.50 -14.27 11.01
CA ALA A 45 -6.86 -14.79 11.12
C ALA A 45 -7.27 -15.66 9.91
N ALA A 46 -6.81 -15.33 8.71
CA ALA A 46 -7.07 -16.14 7.52
C ALA A 46 -6.29 -17.46 7.52
N ALA A 47 -5.06 -17.46 8.05
CA ALA A 47 -4.27 -18.69 8.24
C ALA A 47 -4.88 -19.61 9.31
N ALA A 48 -5.37 -19.04 10.42
CA ALA A 48 -6.00 -19.80 11.50
C ALA A 48 -7.36 -20.42 11.10
N ALA A 49 -8.10 -19.79 10.18
CA ALA A 49 -9.40 -20.29 9.71
C ALA A 49 -9.30 -21.60 8.90
N GLY A 50 -8.12 -21.98 8.43
CA GLY A 50 -7.90 -23.25 7.75
C GLY A 50 -7.79 -24.47 8.67
N VAL A 51 -7.56 -24.27 9.98
CA VAL A 51 -7.12 -25.36 10.87
C VAL A 51 -8.25 -25.89 11.77
N HIS A 52 -9.24 -25.08 12.16
CA HIS A 52 -10.37 -25.55 13.01
C HIS A 52 -11.70 -24.81 12.75
N PRO A 53 -12.67 -25.42 12.03
CA PRO A 53 -13.96 -24.79 11.72
C PRO A 53 -14.91 -24.64 12.92
N THR A 54 -14.66 -25.31 14.05
CA THR A 54 -15.60 -25.43 15.18
C THR A 54 -15.45 -24.34 16.25
N ALA A 55 -14.34 -23.60 16.32
CA ALA A 55 -14.13 -22.54 17.32
C ALA A 55 -14.64 -21.14 16.88
N ALA A 56 -14.86 -20.94 15.58
CA ALA A 56 -15.30 -19.66 15.02
C ALA A 56 -16.78 -19.33 15.28
N ALA A 57 -17.62 -20.36 15.51
CA ALA A 57 -19.05 -20.18 15.74
C ALA A 57 -19.36 -19.58 17.13
N ALA A 58 -18.56 -19.90 18.15
CA ALA A 58 -18.81 -19.46 19.52
C ALA A 58 -18.46 -17.97 19.74
N THR A 59 -17.43 -17.46 19.06
CA THR A 59 -17.02 -16.05 19.17
C THR A 59 -17.93 -15.10 18.39
N LEU A 60 -18.55 -15.57 17.31
CA LEU A 60 -19.55 -14.82 16.55
C LEU A 60 -20.88 -14.66 17.31
N ALA A 61 -21.29 -15.67 18.10
CA ALA A 61 -22.50 -15.62 18.92
C ALA A 61 -22.38 -14.63 20.10
N ALA A 62 -21.21 -14.53 20.73
CA ALA A 62 -20.97 -13.61 21.84
C ALA A 62 -20.91 -12.13 21.39
N ALA A 63 -20.45 -11.85 20.17
CA ALA A 63 -20.43 -10.49 19.62
C ALA A 63 -21.83 -9.98 19.21
N ALA A 64 -22.76 -10.89 18.88
CA ALA A 64 -24.12 -10.53 18.50
C ALA A 64 -25.01 -10.09 19.69
N ALA A 65 -24.70 -10.54 20.91
CA ALA A 65 -25.52 -10.25 22.10
C ALA A 65 -25.27 -8.86 22.72
N ALA A 66 -24.18 -8.16 22.33
CA ALA A 66 -23.80 -6.88 22.94
C ALA A 66 -24.21 -5.64 22.11
N ALA A 67 -24.97 -5.82 21.03
CA ALA A 67 -25.36 -4.75 20.11
C ALA A 67 -26.88 -4.53 20.10
N GLU A 68 -27.46 -4.14 21.24
CA GLU A 68 -28.74 -3.44 21.23
C GLU A 68 -28.54 -2.05 20.62
N VAL A 69 -28.79 -1.94 19.31
CA VAL A 69 -28.82 -0.68 18.56
C VAL A 69 -30.25 -0.47 18.05
N PRO A 70 -30.82 0.73 18.20
CA PRO A 70 -32.20 1.02 17.81
C PRO A 70 -32.42 0.79 16.32
N ALA A 71 -33.42 -0.04 16.02
CA ALA A 71 -33.95 -0.33 14.71
C ALA A 71 -34.68 0.89 14.13
N ALA A 72 -34.08 1.54 13.13
CA ALA A 72 -34.76 2.26 12.02
C ALA A 72 -33.75 3.13 11.25
N ALA A 73 -32.66 2.55 10.75
CA ALA A 73 -31.89 3.18 9.69
C ALA A 73 -32.32 2.52 8.37
N ALA A 74 -33.26 3.16 7.67
CA ALA A 74 -33.73 2.75 6.36
C ALA A 74 -32.54 2.41 5.46
N ALA A 75 -32.43 1.13 5.09
CA ALA A 75 -31.41 0.68 4.16
C ALA A 75 -31.52 1.53 2.88
N PRO A 76 -30.42 2.12 2.39
CA PRO A 76 -30.45 2.87 1.15
C PRO A 76 -30.94 1.92 0.05
N GLY A 77 -32.10 2.22 -0.51
CA GLY A 77 -32.72 1.40 -1.54
C GLY A 77 -31.77 1.18 -2.73
N PRO A 78 -31.94 0.07 -3.48
CA PRO A 78 -31.06 -0.31 -4.59
C PRO A 78 -30.87 0.81 -5.62
N GLU A 79 -31.85 1.71 -5.78
CA GLU A 79 -31.75 2.87 -6.67
C GLU A 79 -30.66 3.88 -6.26
N ARG A 80 -30.44 4.09 -4.96
CA ARG A 80 -29.36 4.99 -4.49
C ARG A 80 -27.98 4.44 -4.81
N ILE A 81 -27.83 3.11 -4.81
CA ILE A 81 -26.57 2.44 -5.15
C ILE A 81 -26.27 2.59 -6.64
N LEU A 82 -27.28 2.46 -7.50
CA LEU A 82 -27.15 2.68 -8.95
C LEU A 82 -26.80 4.14 -9.27
N ALA A 83 -27.53 5.10 -8.69
CA ALA A 83 -27.25 6.53 -8.88
C ALA A 83 -25.83 6.92 -8.43
N PHE A 84 -25.37 6.36 -7.31
CA PHE A 84 -24.00 6.57 -6.84
C PHE A 84 -22.96 5.99 -7.82
N LYS A 85 -23.21 4.80 -8.38
CA LYS A 85 -22.33 4.15 -9.35
C LYS A 85 -22.21 4.98 -10.65
N GLU A 86 -23.32 5.54 -11.13
CA GLU A 86 -23.34 6.39 -12.31
C GLU A 86 -22.58 7.71 -12.10
N GLU A 87 -22.78 8.38 -10.96
CA GLU A 87 -22.05 9.61 -10.62
C GLU A 87 -20.54 9.35 -10.51
N LEU A 88 -20.15 8.22 -9.92
CA LEU A 88 -18.75 7.83 -9.79
C LEU A 88 -18.12 7.57 -11.18
N LEU A 89 -18.83 6.88 -12.07
CA LEU A 89 -18.42 6.69 -13.47
C LEU A 89 -18.27 8.03 -14.21
N LEU A 90 -19.19 8.96 -13.99
CA LEU A 90 -19.17 10.29 -14.60
C LEU A 90 -17.96 11.11 -14.11
N GLN A 91 -17.67 11.11 -12.81
CA GLN A 91 -16.47 11.74 -12.26
C GLN A 91 -15.19 11.16 -12.85
N LEU A 92 -15.14 9.84 -13.01
CA LEU A 92 -13.98 9.14 -13.58
C LEU A 92 -13.75 9.54 -15.04
N LYS A 93 -14.82 9.62 -15.84
CA LYS A 93 -14.76 10.12 -17.23
C LYS A 93 -14.26 11.57 -17.30
N ARG A 94 -14.77 12.46 -16.44
CA ARG A 94 -14.30 13.87 -16.38
C ARG A 94 -12.81 13.95 -16.03
N ARG A 95 -12.37 13.16 -15.05
CA ARG A 95 -10.96 13.11 -14.62
C ARG A 95 -10.07 12.58 -15.73
N HIS A 96 -10.49 11.53 -16.45
CA HIS A 96 -9.76 10.97 -17.58
C HIS A 96 -9.58 12.00 -18.72
N GLN A 97 -10.66 12.69 -19.12
CA GLN A 97 -10.58 13.75 -20.15
C GLN A 97 -9.65 14.89 -19.73
N SER A 98 -9.71 15.32 -18.46
CA SER A 98 -8.81 16.35 -17.94
C SER A 98 -7.34 15.91 -18.04
N LEU A 99 -7.06 14.66 -17.68
CA LEU A 99 -5.71 14.10 -17.75
C LEU A 99 -5.23 14.01 -19.21
N GLN A 100 -6.10 13.58 -20.13
CA GLN A 100 -5.79 13.51 -21.55
C GLN A 100 -5.48 14.89 -22.15
N ARG A 101 -6.22 15.95 -21.76
CA ARG A 101 -5.90 17.33 -22.17
C ARG A 101 -4.57 17.81 -21.62
N GLN A 102 -4.28 17.55 -20.35
CA GLN A 102 -2.98 17.91 -19.76
C GLN A 102 -1.82 17.20 -20.45
N LEU A 103 -2.01 15.94 -20.84
CA LEU A 103 -1.02 15.18 -21.58
C LEU A 103 -0.80 15.72 -23.00
N GLY A 104 -1.86 16.11 -23.70
CA GLY A 104 -1.76 16.80 -24.99
C GLY A 104 -1.00 18.12 -24.91
N LEU A 105 -1.29 18.95 -23.90
CA LEU A 105 -0.57 20.21 -23.66
C LEU A 105 0.91 19.99 -23.31
N GLN A 106 1.22 18.95 -22.52
CA GLN A 106 2.60 18.62 -22.19
C GLN A 106 3.39 18.11 -23.41
N GLN A 107 2.75 17.39 -24.33
CA GLN A 107 3.37 16.98 -25.60
C GLN A 107 3.67 18.19 -26.51
N GLN A 108 2.73 19.14 -26.61
CA GLN A 108 2.96 20.37 -27.39
C GLN A 108 4.11 21.22 -26.83
N GLN A 109 4.22 21.33 -25.50
CA GLN A 109 5.37 22.01 -24.88
C GLN A 109 6.70 21.32 -25.20
N LYS A 110 6.75 19.98 -25.21
CA LYS A 110 7.97 19.25 -25.57
C LYS A 110 8.39 19.48 -27.02
N GLN A 111 7.45 19.59 -27.96
CA GLN A 111 7.78 19.90 -29.36
C GLN A 111 8.38 21.29 -29.54
N HIS A 112 7.90 22.30 -28.78
CA HIS A 112 8.50 23.65 -28.84
C HIS A 112 9.92 23.70 -28.23
N GLN A 113 10.19 22.92 -27.17
CA GLN A 113 11.53 22.87 -26.58
C GLN A 113 12.57 22.14 -27.45
N GLN A 114 12.15 21.21 -28.30
CA GLN A 114 13.08 20.46 -29.15
C GLN A 114 13.71 21.28 -30.29
N GLN A 115 13.15 22.44 -30.65
CA GLN A 115 13.76 23.31 -31.67
C GLN A 115 14.89 24.21 -31.14
N GLN A 116 15.13 24.28 -29.83
CA GLN A 116 16.16 25.17 -29.27
C GLN A 116 17.40 24.48 -28.69
N GLN A 117 17.47 23.14 -28.59
CA GLN A 117 18.69 22.46 -28.13
C GLN A 117 18.93 21.10 -28.82
N PRO A 118 19.82 21.04 -29.83
CA PRO A 118 20.23 19.79 -30.46
C PRO A 118 21.32 18.97 -29.73
N GLN A 119 21.69 19.23 -28.46
CA GLN A 119 22.88 18.59 -27.87
C GLN A 119 22.71 17.77 -26.58
N GLU A 120 21.48 17.54 -26.07
CA GLU A 120 21.27 16.68 -24.87
C GLU A 120 20.36 15.46 -25.10
N GLN A 121 20.28 14.94 -26.33
CA GLN A 121 19.43 13.79 -26.64
C GLN A 121 19.92 12.41 -26.17
N GLN A 122 21.03 12.32 -25.41
CA GLN A 122 21.42 11.08 -24.74
C GLN A 122 20.94 10.95 -23.27
N HIS A 123 20.29 11.96 -22.68
CA HIS A 123 19.85 11.89 -21.28
C HIS A 123 18.41 11.40 -21.04
N GLN A 124 17.67 10.99 -22.09
CA GLN A 124 16.38 10.29 -21.93
C GLN A 124 16.64 8.79 -21.91
N GLN A 125 16.68 8.12 -20.74
CA GLN A 125 15.44 7.65 -20.10
C GLN A 125 15.64 7.23 -18.64
N HIS A 126 16.66 7.73 -17.94
CA HIS A 126 16.84 7.33 -16.54
C HIS A 126 15.79 8.04 -15.67
N MET A 127 14.66 7.37 -15.41
CA MET A 127 13.74 7.80 -14.34
C MET A 127 14.58 8.00 -13.07
N PRO A 128 14.39 9.10 -12.31
CA PRO A 128 15.10 9.26 -11.05
C PRO A 128 14.87 8.00 -10.21
N GLN A 129 15.96 7.29 -9.91
CA GLN A 129 15.97 6.00 -9.23
C GLN A 129 15.02 5.91 -8.00
N PRO A 130 14.86 6.95 -7.15
CA PRO A 130 13.88 6.89 -6.05
C PRO A 130 12.42 6.72 -6.49
N GLN A 131 12.04 7.16 -7.69
CA GLN A 131 10.69 6.96 -8.20
C GLN A 131 10.45 5.51 -8.65
N GLN A 132 11.48 4.85 -9.22
CA GLN A 132 11.39 3.44 -9.59
C GLN A 132 11.18 2.59 -8.34
N LEU A 133 11.91 2.91 -7.27
CA LEU A 133 11.81 2.26 -5.97
C LEU A 133 10.38 2.31 -5.41
N LEU A 134 9.81 3.52 -5.33
CA LEU A 134 8.45 3.72 -4.84
C LEU A 134 7.42 3.00 -5.70
N LEU A 135 7.66 2.89 -7.00
CA LEU A 135 6.76 2.19 -7.92
C LEU A 135 6.77 0.68 -7.65
N VAL A 136 7.94 0.05 -7.63
CA VAL A 136 8.10 -1.39 -7.36
C VAL A 136 7.45 -1.74 -6.02
N TYR A 137 7.77 -0.97 -4.99
CA TYR A 137 7.18 -1.12 -3.66
C TYR A 137 5.64 -1.04 -3.68
N ARG A 138 5.07 -0.02 -4.32
CA ARG A 138 3.61 0.17 -4.37
C ARG A 138 2.90 -0.93 -5.16
N VAL A 139 3.52 -1.41 -6.23
CA VAL A 139 2.94 -2.49 -7.05
C VAL A 139 2.93 -3.80 -6.27
N LEU A 140 4.05 -4.21 -5.68
CA LEU A 140 4.11 -5.45 -4.89
C LEU A 140 3.20 -5.43 -3.69
N TYR A 141 3.38 -4.43 -2.81
CA TYR A 141 2.58 -4.31 -1.59
C TYR A 141 1.09 -4.18 -1.92
N GLY A 142 0.80 -3.52 -3.03
CA GLY A 142 -0.54 -3.33 -3.50
C GLY A 142 -1.24 -4.57 -3.99
N ALA A 143 -0.58 -5.32 -4.86
CA ALA A 143 -1.08 -6.61 -5.36
C ALA A 143 -1.30 -7.59 -4.20
N ALA A 144 -0.33 -7.69 -3.29
CA ALA A 144 -0.43 -8.52 -2.09
C ALA A 144 -1.66 -8.15 -1.24
N LYS A 145 -1.91 -6.86 -1.05
CA LYS A 145 -3.04 -6.38 -0.25
C LYS A 145 -4.40 -6.62 -0.91
N LEU A 146 -4.43 -6.67 -2.24
CA LEU A 146 -5.59 -7.08 -3.02
C LEU A 146 -5.75 -8.60 -3.11
N LYS A 147 -4.85 -9.37 -2.49
CA LYS A 147 -4.81 -10.85 -2.53
C LYS A 147 -4.72 -11.40 -3.95
N MET A 148 -4.06 -10.67 -4.84
CA MET A 148 -3.72 -11.18 -6.17
C MET A 148 -2.77 -12.38 -6.02
N LYS A 149 -2.88 -13.36 -6.90
CA LYS A 149 -1.96 -14.49 -6.94
C LYS A 149 -0.88 -14.22 -7.98
N PHE A 150 0.36 -14.67 -7.72
CA PHE A 150 1.43 -14.57 -8.72
C PHE A 150 1.03 -15.21 -10.06
N SER A 151 0.26 -16.30 -10.03
CA SER A 151 -0.25 -17.01 -11.20
C SER A 151 -1.21 -16.21 -12.08
N GLU A 152 -1.80 -15.11 -11.58
CA GLU A 152 -2.73 -14.28 -12.34
C GLU A 152 -2.01 -13.34 -13.32
N ALA A 153 -0.74 -13.02 -13.06
CA ALA A 153 0.08 -12.14 -13.90
C ALA A 153 1.58 -12.44 -13.74
N PRO A 154 2.03 -13.67 -14.06
CA PRO A 154 3.39 -14.12 -13.75
C PRO A 154 4.45 -13.30 -14.48
N GLU A 155 4.20 -12.82 -15.70
CA GLU A 155 5.17 -12.02 -16.47
C GLU A 155 5.42 -10.67 -15.81
N ILE A 156 4.36 -10.04 -15.29
CA ILE A 156 4.45 -8.74 -14.64
C ILE A 156 5.11 -8.89 -13.28
N PHE A 157 4.67 -9.87 -12.47
CA PHE A 157 5.24 -10.05 -11.14
C PHE A 157 6.68 -10.53 -11.17
N SER A 158 7.08 -11.36 -12.16
CA SER A 158 8.48 -11.75 -12.33
C SER A 158 9.37 -10.52 -12.54
N LEU A 159 9.00 -9.63 -13.47
CA LEU A 159 9.77 -8.40 -13.73
C LEU A 159 9.83 -7.47 -12.51
N VAL A 160 8.73 -7.35 -11.76
CA VAL A 160 8.68 -6.48 -10.57
C VAL A 160 9.51 -7.08 -9.43
N VAL A 161 9.49 -8.41 -9.25
CA VAL A 161 10.31 -9.12 -8.25
C VAL A 161 11.79 -9.04 -8.62
N GLU A 162 12.15 -9.28 -9.88
CA GLU A 162 13.53 -9.11 -10.36
C GLU A 162 14.04 -7.70 -10.07
N LYS A 163 13.21 -6.69 -10.34
CA LYS A 163 13.56 -5.31 -10.00
C LYS A 163 13.66 -5.08 -8.49
N ALA A 164 12.82 -5.72 -7.68
CA ALA A 164 12.94 -5.67 -6.23
C ALA A 164 14.25 -6.31 -5.74
N CYS A 165 14.68 -7.42 -6.35
CA CYS A 165 15.98 -8.05 -6.10
C CYS A 165 17.13 -7.08 -6.37
N GLU A 166 17.16 -6.42 -7.53
CA GLU A 166 18.19 -5.41 -7.84
C GLU A 166 18.20 -4.27 -6.81
N LEU A 167 17.02 -3.82 -6.37
CA LEU A 167 16.88 -2.77 -5.36
C LEU A 167 17.37 -3.21 -3.98
N LEU A 168 17.23 -4.49 -3.64
CA LEU A 168 17.80 -5.08 -2.43
C LEU A 168 19.32 -5.27 -2.55
N GLU A 169 19.88 -5.44 -3.74
CA GLU A 169 21.34 -5.56 -3.95
C GLU A 169 22.08 -4.24 -3.91
N LEU A 170 21.42 -3.12 -4.23
CA LEU A 170 21.99 -1.78 -4.30
C LEU A 170 22.56 -1.33 -2.95
N SER A 171 23.73 -1.85 -2.60
CA SER A 171 24.41 -1.64 -1.33
C SER A 171 24.69 -0.16 -1.13
N GLU A 172 24.79 0.25 0.13
CA GLU A 172 25.35 1.54 0.49
C GLU A 172 26.76 1.60 -0.13
N SER A 173 26.88 2.28 -1.27
CA SER A 173 28.19 2.65 -1.77
C SER A 173 28.80 3.58 -0.72
N PRO A 174 29.98 3.30 -0.19
CA PRO A 174 30.63 4.12 0.84
C PRO A 174 30.91 5.56 0.35
N GLU A 175 30.79 5.82 -0.95
CA GLU A 175 31.00 7.12 -1.58
C GLU A 175 29.74 8.01 -1.55
N GLY A 176 29.34 8.41 -0.34
CA GLY A 176 28.88 9.77 0.00
C GLY A 176 27.60 10.36 -0.63
N LEU A 177 26.91 9.71 -1.58
CA LEU A 177 25.68 10.25 -2.19
C LEU A 177 24.42 9.58 -1.60
N GLY A 178 24.13 9.98 -0.35
CA GLY A 178 23.16 9.37 0.57
C GLY A 178 21.67 9.46 0.23
N PHE A 179 21.23 8.95 -0.91
CA PHE A 179 19.79 8.92 -1.25
C PHE A 179 19.27 7.59 -1.83
N ARG A 180 19.98 6.47 -1.64
CA ARG A 180 19.67 5.22 -2.37
C ARG A 180 19.45 3.99 -1.50
N VAL A 181 18.95 4.16 -0.28
CA VAL A 181 18.69 3.01 0.61
C VAL A 181 17.20 2.87 0.84
N LEU A 182 16.69 1.67 0.57
CA LEU A 182 15.37 1.25 1.05
C LEU A 182 15.34 1.44 2.56
N THR A 183 14.34 2.17 3.07
CA THR A 183 14.13 2.22 4.52
C THR A 183 13.88 0.79 5.04
N PRO A 184 14.32 0.44 6.27
CA PRO A 184 14.08 -0.88 6.84
C PRO A 184 12.61 -1.31 6.74
N SER A 185 11.69 -0.39 7.02
CA SER A 185 10.25 -0.60 6.87
C SER A 185 9.78 -0.89 5.44
N GLN A 186 10.46 -0.38 4.41
CA GLN A 186 10.14 -0.72 3.02
C GLN A 186 10.63 -2.13 2.67
N ILE A 187 11.80 -2.54 3.17
CA ILE A 187 12.34 -3.89 3.00
C ILE A 187 11.34 -4.92 3.55
N VAL A 188 10.90 -4.73 4.80
CA VAL A 188 9.92 -5.61 5.46
C VAL A 188 8.65 -5.75 4.63
N ARG A 189 8.13 -4.63 4.09
CA ARG A 189 6.92 -4.65 3.27
C ARG A 189 7.11 -5.33 1.92
N ILE A 190 8.28 -5.21 1.29
CA ILE A 190 8.62 -5.93 0.06
C ILE A 190 8.65 -7.43 0.35
N VAL A 191 9.36 -7.85 1.40
CA VAL A 191 9.47 -9.25 1.83
C VAL A 191 8.10 -9.85 2.12
N TRP A 192 7.29 -9.15 2.92
CA TRP A 192 5.92 -9.57 3.22
C TRP A 192 5.07 -9.67 1.94
N ALA A 193 5.19 -8.71 1.02
CA ALA A 193 4.42 -8.71 -0.22
C ALA A 193 4.81 -9.89 -1.12
N CYS A 194 6.09 -10.20 -1.28
CA CYS A 194 6.55 -11.35 -2.05
C CYS A 194 6.05 -12.67 -1.44
N ALA A 195 6.08 -12.81 -0.11
CA ALA A 195 5.54 -13.99 0.57
C ALA A 195 4.02 -14.11 0.39
N ALA A 196 3.28 -13.01 0.55
CA ALA A 196 1.84 -12.98 0.37
C ALA A 196 1.40 -13.29 -1.07
N LEU A 197 2.21 -12.89 -2.05
CA LEU A 197 2.00 -13.22 -3.47
C LEU A 197 2.38 -14.67 -3.80
N GLN A 198 3.04 -15.40 -2.89
CA GLN A 198 3.61 -16.73 -3.11
C GLN A 198 4.61 -16.75 -4.27
N THR A 199 5.49 -15.74 -4.30
CA THR A 199 6.53 -15.62 -5.31
C THR A 199 7.42 -16.87 -5.32
N PRO A 200 7.62 -17.53 -6.49
CA PRO A 200 8.43 -18.76 -6.57
C PRO A 200 9.93 -18.49 -6.42
N GLU A 201 10.34 -17.24 -6.55
CA GLU A 201 11.74 -16.83 -6.57
C GLU A 201 12.31 -16.67 -5.14
N ALA A 202 13.05 -17.67 -4.67
CA ALA A 202 13.68 -17.63 -3.34
C ALA A 202 14.78 -16.56 -3.19
N THR A 203 15.33 -16.09 -4.32
CA THR A 203 16.44 -15.11 -4.38
C THR A 203 16.09 -13.80 -3.65
N VAL A 204 14.84 -13.34 -3.74
CA VAL A 204 14.39 -12.10 -3.09
C VAL A 204 14.52 -12.18 -1.58
N PHE A 205 14.23 -13.35 -1.00
CA PHE A 205 14.32 -13.58 0.44
C PHE A 205 15.77 -13.71 0.92
N PHE A 206 16.66 -14.32 0.12
CA PHE A 206 18.10 -14.34 0.42
C PHE A 206 18.72 -12.94 0.38
N LYS A 207 18.35 -12.12 -0.61
CA LYS A 207 18.84 -10.74 -0.71
C LYS A 207 18.29 -9.87 0.41
N ALA A 208 17.01 -10.04 0.74
CA ALA A 208 16.39 -9.32 1.85
C ALA A 208 17.01 -9.70 3.19
N ARG A 209 17.37 -10.97 3.39
CA ARG A 209 18.03 -11.47 4.61
C ARG A 209 19.30 -10.70 4.93
N GLU A 210 20.22 -10.58 3.97
CA GLU A 210 21.47 -9.81 4.15
C GLU A 210 21.18 -8.37 4.56
N ARG A 211 20.17 -7.75 3.95
CA ARG A 211 19.77 -6.37 4.26
C ARG A 211 19.13 -6.23 5.62
N ILE A 212 18.25 -7.15 5.99
CA ILE A 212 17.60 -7.18 7.30
C ILE A 212 18.66 -7.30 8.40
N LEU A 213 19.63 -8.21 8.24
CA LEU A 213 20.73 -8.36 9.20
C LEU A 213 21.55 -7.07 9.34
N GLY A 214 21.77 -6.36 8.24
CA GLY A 214 22.49 -5.08 8.24
C GLY A 214 21.71 -3.89 8.85
N CYS A 215 20.38 -3.96 8.96
CA CYS A 215 19.56 -2.87 9.48
C CYS A 215 18.62 -3.27 10.63
N ILE A 216 18.90 -4.41 11.27
CA ILE A 216 18.01 -5.03 12.26
C ILE A 216 17.72 -4.11 13.45
N ASP A 217 18.72 -3.36 13.91
CA ASP A 217 18.63 -2.44 15.05
C ASP A 217 17.68 -1.26 14.79
N SER A 218 17.33 -1.01 13.52
CA SER A 218 16.43 0.06 13.08
C SER A 218 14.99 -0.41 12.86
N LEU A 219 14.71 -1.72 13.02
CA LEU A 219 13.38 -2.28 12.83
C LEU A 219 12.49 -2.05 14.05
N ALA A 220 11.21 -1.78 13.81
CA ALA A 220 10.21 -1.75 14.86
C ALA A 220 9.86 -3.16 15.36
N TYR A 221 9.33 -3.26 16.58
CA TYR A 221 8.91 -4.53 17.19
C TYR A 221 7.93 -5.31 16.29
N GLU A 222 6.92 -4.62 15.75
CA GLU A 222 5.92 -5.23 14.86
C GLU A 222 6.51 -5.69 13.52
N GLU A 223 7.57 -5.03 13.06
CA GLU A 223 8.24 -5.39 11.81
C GLU A 223 9.05 -6.68 11.98
N ILE A 224 9.71 -6.85 13.13
CA ILE A 224 10.42 -8.08 13.48
C ILE A 224 9.44 -9.26 13.59
N GLU A 225 8.28 -9.07 14.22
CA GLU A 225 7.23 -10.11 14.27
C GLU A 225 6.75 -10.51 12.87
N VAL A 226 6.54 -9.54 11.98
CA VAL A 226 6.16 -9.81 10.59
C VAL A 226 7.25 -10.61 9.87
N LEU A 227 8.52 -10.26 10.04
CA LEU A 227 9.62 -10.97 9.41
C LEU A 227 9.71 -12.43 9.89
N LEU A 228 9.60 -12.68 11.20
CA LEU A 228 9.59 -14.04 11.75
C LEU A 228 8.48 -14.89 11.12
N GLN A 229 7.25 -14.36 11.07
CA GLN A 229 6.11 -15.05 10.45
C GLN A 229 6.32 -15.31 8.97
N VAL A 230 6.91 -14.36 8.24
CA VAL A 230 7.16 -14.49 6.80
C VAL A 230 8.19 -15.58 6.51
N TYR A 231 9.34 -15.58 7.19
CA TYR A 231 10.38 -16.58 6.95
C TYR A 231 9.95 -17.99 7.36
N GLU A 232 9.18 -18.11 8.45
CA GLU A 232 8.53 -19.37 8.83
C GLU A 232 7.54 -19.84 7.75
N ALA A 233 6.66 -18.97 7.27
CA ALA A 233 5.63 -19.32 6.29
C ALA A 233 6.20 -19.68 4.90
N VAL A 234 7.31 -19.06 4.50
CA VAL A 234 8.00 -19.38 3.24
C VAL A 234 8.76 -20.70 3.35
N GLY A 235 8.98 -21.24 4.56
CA GLY A 235 9.73 -22.47 4.79
C GLY A 235 11.23 -22.30 4.56
N MET A 236 11.73 -21.07 4.66
CA MET A 236 13.17 -20.81 4.60
C MET A 236 13.75 -20.89 6.01
N GLU A 237 14.23 -22.08 6.35
CA GLU A 237 14.90 -22.34 7.62
C GLU A 237 16.27 -21.65 7.68
N ASP A 238 16.25 -20.38 8.08
CA ASP A 238 17.46 -19.61 8.35
C ASP A 238 17.62 -19.44 9.86
N ASN A 239 18.31 -20.40 10.46
CA ASN A 239 18.55 -20.43 11.90
C ASN A 239 19.27 -19.17 12.40
N GLN A 240 20.17 -18.61 11.58
CA GLN A 240 20.92 -17.41 11.93
C GLN A 240 20.02 -16.18 11.95
N LEU A 241 19.26 -15.95 10.87
CA LEU A 241 18.34 -14.82 10.81
C LEU A 241 17.28 -14.92 11.91
N THR A 242 16.67 -16.10 12.08
CA THR A 242 15.60 -16.33 13.06
C THR A 242 16.09 -16.11 14.49
N ALA A 243 17.25 -16.64 14.86
CA ALA A 243 17.83 -16.42 16.18
C ALA A 243 18.14 -14.94 16.42
N THR A 244 18.66 -14.24 15.41
CA THR A 244 18.98 -12.81 15.51
C THR A 244 17.71 -11.97 15.68
N LEU A 245 16.67 -12.23 14.89
CA LEU A 245 15.36 -11.58 15.01
C LEU A 245 14.72 -11.85 16.39
N GLN A 246 14.79 -13.07 16.90
CA GLN A 246 14.26 -13.41 18.22
C GLN A 246 15.03 -12.71 19.35
N GLN A 247 16.36 -12.67 19.27
CA GLN A 247 17.19 -11.93 20.22
C GLN A 247 16.83 -10.44 20.22
N GLU A 248 16.66 -9.86 19.04
CA GLU A 248 16.33 -8.44 18.90
C GLU A 248 14.91 -8.12 19.38
N LEU A 249 13.96 -9.02 19.13
CA LEU A 249 12.61 -8.94 19.68
C LEU A 249 12.62 -8.94 21.22
N GLN A 250 13.42 -9.82 21.84
CA GLN A 250 13.59 -9.85 23.30
C GLN A 250 14.23 -8.56 23.84
N ARG A 251 15.20 -7.99 23.10
CA ARG A 251 15.85 -6.72 23.43
C ARG A 251 14.87 -5.54 23.43
N ILE A 252 13.98 -5.48 22.42
CA ILE A 252 13.03 -4.37 22.25
C ILE A 252 11.75 -4.55 23.08
N ALA A 253 11.35 -5.79 23.40
CA ALA A 253 10.15 -6.10 24.18
C ALA A 253 9.92 -5.27 25.47
N PRO A 254 10.92 -5.04 26.35
CA PRO A 254 10.72 -4.20 27.53
C PRO A 254 10.42 -2.73 27.19
N LEU A 255 10.99 -2.22 26.10
CA LEU A 255 10.76 -0.86 25.61
C LEU A 255 9.35 -0.71 25.02
N ALA A 256 8.91 -1.73 24.26
CA ALA A 256 7.58 -1.74 23.65
C ALA A 256 6.45 -1.78 24.70
N ARG A 257 6.61 -2.55 25.79
CA ARG A 257 5.58 -2.69 26.85
C ARG A 257 5.33 -1.40 27.66
N GLY A 258 6.32 -0.51 27.74
CA GLY A 258 6.16 0.79 28.40
C GLY A 258 5.31 1.77 27.60
N THR A 259 5.31 1.61 26.27
CA THR A 259 4.47 2.34 25.35
C THR A 259 3.10 1.68 25.31
N LYS A 260 2.34 1.77 26.41
CA LYS A 260 0.88 1.71 26.31
C LYS A 260 0.48 2.92 25.47
N ILE A 261 0.56 2.79 24.15
CA ILE A 261 -0.06 3.69 23.19
C ILE A 261 -1.45 3.85 23.75
N SER A 262 -1.72 5.01 24.34
CA SER A 262 -3.02 5.26 24.96
C SER A 262 -3.98 5.02 23.82
N ALA A 263 -4.71 3.90 23.87
CA ALA A 263 -5.57 3.47 22.78
C ALA A 263 -6.36 4.71 22.40
N PRO A 264 -6.23 5.21 21.15
CA PRO A 264 -6.54 6.58 20.79
C PRO A 264 -7.85 6.92 21.45
N ARG A 265 -7.77 7.75 22.50
CA ARG A 265 -8.81 7.85 23.53
C ARG A 265 -10.08 8.03 22.75
N ARG A 266 -10.94 7.00 22.71
CA ARG A 266 -12.23 7.04 22.04
C ARG A 266 -13.03 8.05 22.83
N ARG A 267 -12.75 9.34 22.65
CA ARG A 267 -13.69 10.40 22.93
C ARG A 267 -14.83 10.00 22.02
N ASN A 268 -15.84 9.36 22.62
CA ASN A 268 -17.14 9.20 22.03
C ASN A 268 -17.42 10.54 21.40
N PHE A 269 -17.34 10.58 20.07
CA PHE A 269 -17.70 11.75 19.31
C PHE A 269 -19.18 11.86 19.65
N LYS A 270 -19.51 12.62 20.69
CA LYS A 270 -20.88 12.95 21.02
C LYS A 270 -21.32 13.63 19.75
N ARG A 271 -22.04 12.90 18.90
CA ARG A 271 -22.85 13.44 17.82
C ARG A 271 -23.83 14.35 18.55
N LYS A 272 -23.38 15.55 18.91
CA LYS A 272 -24.27 16.68 19.06
C LYS A 272 -24.81 16.84 17.67
N GLU A 273 -26.00 16.29 17.47
CA GLU A 273 -26.87 16.57 16.35
C GLU A 273 -26.97 18.10 16.31
N LYS A 274 -26.08 18.71 15.52
CA LYS A 274 -26.16 20.12 15.22
C LYS A 274 -27.38 20.18 14.31
N ARG A 275 -28.56 20.36 14.91
CA ARG A 275 -29.75 20.80 14.20
C ARG A 275 -29.38 22.15 13.63
N VAL A 276 -28.81 22.13 12.43
CA VAL A 276 -28.78 23.30 11.57
C VAL A 276 -30.24 23.48 11.21
N SER A 277 -30.93 24.31 11.99
CA SER A 277 -32.26 24.73 11.63
C SER A 277 -32.10 25.48 10.29
N MET A 278 -32.96 25.18 9.33
CA MET A 278 -33.00 25.89 8.04
C MET A 278 -33.37 27.38 8.18
N THR A 279 -33.48 27.86 9.42
CA THR A 279 -33.87 29.20 9.83
C THR A 279 -32.77 29.96 10.55
N ASP A 280 -31.53 29.44 10.60
CA ASP A 280 -30.42 30.21 11.16
C ASP A 280 -30.18 31.46 10.28
N PRO A 281 -30.32 32.68 10.83
CA PRO A 281 -30.20 33.90 10.06
C PRO A 281 -28.79 34.00 9.48
N ILE A 282 -28.71 34.22 8.17
CA ILE A 282 -27.45 34.45 7.47
C ILE A 282 -26.81 35.71 8.08
N PRO A 283 -25.60 35.64 8.64
CA PRO A 283 -24.93 36.82 9.16
C PRO A 283 -24.71 37.81 8.00
N SER A 284 -25.39 38.94 8.07
CA SER A 284 -25.20 40.07 7.17
C SER A 284 -23.83 40.67 7.43
N TYR A 285 -22.90 40.45 6.50
CA TYR A 285 -21.63 41.14 6.50
C TYR A 285 -21.87 42.61 6.17
N SER A 286 -21.67 43.48 7.17
CA SER A 286 -21.53 44.92 6.97
C SER A 286 -20.22 45.17 6.21
N LEU A 287 -20.33 45.53 4.94
CA LEU A 287 -19.24 46.16 4.20
C LEU A 287 -19.13 47.60 4.70
N ALA A 288 -18.19 47.83 5.62
CA ALA A 288 -17.75 49.17 5.95
C ALA A 288 -17.01 49.75 4.74
N ALA A 289 -17.47 50.93 4.30
CA ALA A 289 -16.86 51.75 3.26
C ALA A 289 -15.64 52.51 3.80
#